data_AF-A0A4Q4KQ79-F1
#
_entry.id   AF-A0A4Q4KQ79-F1
#
_cell.length_a   1.000
_cell.length_b   1.000
_cell.length_c   1.000
_cell.angle_alpha   90.00
_cell.angle_beta   90.00
_cell.angle_gamma   90.00
#
_symmetry.space_group_name_H-M   'P 1'
#
loop_
_entity.id
_entity.type
_entity.pdbx_description
1 polymer ?
#
loop_
_entity_poly.entity_id
_entity_poly.type
_entity_poly.pdbx_seq_one_letter_code
_entity_poly.pdbx_strand_id
1 'polypeptide(L)'
;MKTFFTFIIASLIHFCSYSQITDTCEYVSQNYSLGGLDCAWGVYQAGFPIDSYQWVNCDSIYAPFIDDTMEFIMSDYGGNVAVIIEAYGCVDTSYCHDMCTVGINEFSIESKKEIIKIIDLSGRETEEKSGEILIYIYADGTREKVIKTK
;
A
#
# COMPACT_ATOMS: atom_id res chain seq x y z
N MET A 1 -20.32 -60.29 54.50
CA MET A 1 -20.37 -58.91 55.05
C MET A 1 -19.11 -58.20 54.54
N LYS A 2 -19.14 -57.54 53.38
CA LYS A 2 -19.66 -56.18 53.11
C LYS A 2 -19.02 -55.11 53.99
N THR A 3 -18.02 -54.41 53.43
CA THR A 3 -17.67 -52.98 53.60
C THR A 3 -16.42 -52.72 52.74
N PHE A 4 -16.60 -52.56 51.43
CA PHE A 4 -16.50 -51.30 50.68
C PHE A 4 -15.15 -50.59 50.82
N PHE A 5 -14.24 -50.92 49.89
CA PHE A 5 -13.13 -50.08 49.48
C PHE A 5 -13.68 -48.91 48.67
N THR A 6 -13.60 -47.69 49.19
CA THR A 6 -13.95 -46.48 48.44
C THR A 6 -12.66 -45.87 47.89
N PHE A 7 -12.36 -46.16 46.63
CA PHE A 7 -11.35 -45.44 45.86
C PHE A 7 -11.86 -44.01 45.61
N ILE A 8 -11.22 -43.01 46.22
CA ILE A 8 -11.41 -41.61 45.83
C ILE A 8 -10.58 -41.40 44.56
N ILE A 9 -11.23 -41.48 43.40
CA ILE A 9 -10.66 -40.97 42.15
C ILE A 9 -10.88 -39.46 42.19
N ALA A 10 -9.87 -38.72 42.64
CA ALA A 10 -9.79 -37.29 42.38
C ALA A 10 -9.43 -37.12 40.91
N SER A 11 -10.44 -37.11 40.04
CA SER A 11 -10.26 -36.58 38.69
C SER A 11 -9.91 -35.10 38.84
N LEU A 12 -8.66 -34.75 38.56
CA LEU A 12 -8.25 -33.39 38.26
C LEU A 12 -9.04 -32.93 37.04
N ILE A 13 -10.23 -32.38 37.27
CA ILE A 13 -10.91 -31.55 36.28
C ILE A 13 -10.07 -30.28 36.23
N HIS A 14 -9.16 -30.21 35.26
CA HIS A 14 -8.57 -28.95 34.84
C HIS A 14 -9.72 -28.14 34.26
N PHE A 15 -10.40 -27.36 35.10
CA PHE A 15 -11.11 -26.19 34.61
C PHE A 15 -10.03 -25.28 34.06
N CYS A 16 -9.81 -25.34 32.75
CA CYS A 16 -9.24 -24.21 32.06
C CYS A 16 -10.28 -23.11 32.20
N SER A 17 -10.10 -22.26 33.21
CA SER A 17 -10.82 -21.00 33.31
C SER A 17 -10.49 -20.25 32.03
N TYR A 18 -11.39 -20.32 31.05
CA TYR A 18 -11.33 -19.42 29.91
C TYR A 18 -11.59 -18.03 30.50
N SER A 19 -10.51 -17.26 30.66
CA SER A 19 -10.62 -15.83 30.87
C SER A 19 -11.27 -15.28 29.61
N GLN A 20 -12.58 -15.05 29.65
CA GLN A 20 -13.23 -14.16 28.70
C GLN A 20 -12.66 -12.77 29.03
N ILE A 21 -11.56 -12.41 28.36
CA ILE A 21 -11.23 -11.01 28.20
C ILE A 21 -12.45 -10.44 27.47
N THR A 22 -13.16 -9.51 28.10
CA THR A 22 -14.11 -8.68 27.37
C THR A 22 -13.29 -7.78 26.47
N ASP A 23 -12.85 -8.32 25.35
CA ASP A 23 -12.20 -7.58 24.29
C ASP A 23 -13.32 -7.04 23.41
N THR A 24 -13.60 -5.75 23.52
CA THR A 24 -14.72 -5.10 22.82
C THR A 24 -14.51 -5.00 21.31
N CYS A 25 -13.44 -5.58 20.75
CA CYS A 25 -13.13 -5.49 19.31
C CYS A 25 -12.56 -6.78 18.69
N GLU A 26 -12.68 -7.96 19.31
CA GLU A 26 -12.30 -9.20 18.62
C GLU A 26 -13.46 -9.68 17.74
N TYR A 27 -13.64 -9.14 16.53
CA TYR A 27 -14.17 -9.90 15.37
C TYR A 27 -14.22 -9.07 14.07
N VAL A 28 -13.09 -8.58 13.56
CA VAL A 28 -12.87 -8.64 12.11
C VAL A 28 -11.42 -9.01 11.85
N SER A 29 -11.20 -10.08 11.11
CA SER A 29 -10.12 -10.08 10.09
C SER A 29 -9.89 -11.45 9.47
N GLN A 30 -10.51 -12.53 9.97
CA GLN A 30 -10.07 -13.84 9.49
C GLN A 30 -10.50 -14.22 8.06
N ASN A 31 -11.42 -13.52 7.37
CA ASN A 31 -11.82 -13.91 6.00
C ASN A 31 -12.42 -12.84 5.06
N TYR A 32 -12.30 -11.53 5.32
CA TYR A 32 -12.81 -10.50 4.38
C TYR A 32 -11.76 -9.48 3.97
N SER A 33 -11.69 -9.24 2.65
CA SER A 33 -11.04 -8.10 2.00
C SER A 33 -11.80 -6.81 2.35
N LEU A 34 -11.63 -6.33 3.57
CA LEU A 34 -12.39 -5.30 4.31
C LEU A 34 -13.44 -5.92 5.26
N GLY A 35 -13.11 -5.94 6.55
CA GLY A 35 -14.00 -5.25 7.50
C GLY A 35 -15.31 -5.91 7.93
N GLY A 36 -15.51 -7.22 7.85
CA GLY A 36 -16.74 -7.87 8.36
C GLY A 36 -16.83 -7.92 9.89
N LEU A 37 -17.45 -6.91 10.52
CA LEU A 37 -17.83 -6.87 11.95
C LEU A 37 -19.32 -7.20 12.10
N ASP A 38 -19.65 -8.43 12.51
CA ASP A 38 -20.99 -8.77 13.02
C ASP A 38 -20.83 -9.26 14.46
N CYS A 39 -21.16 -8.39 15.41
CA CYS A 39 -21.61 -8.77 16.74
C CYS A 39 -22.54 -7.69 17.29
N ALA A 40 -23.82 -8.07 17.39
CA ALA A 40 -24.90 -7.48 18.18
C ALA A 40 -25.79 -6.40 17.51
N TRP A 41 -27.08 -6.76 17.50
CA TRP A 41 -28.29 -6.00 17.14
C TRP A 41 -28.64 -6.03 15.65
N GLY A 42 -29.72 -6.77 15.33
CA GLY A 42 -30.25 -6.97 13.98
C GLY A 42 -30.58 -5.67 13.25
N VAL A 43 -29.59 -5.14 12.54
CA VAL A 43 -29.71 -4.00 11.64
C VAL A 43 -29.35 -4.49 10.24
N TYR A 44 -30.37 -4.58 9.37
CA TYR A 44 -30.23 -4.98 7.96
C TYR A 44 -29.76 -3.81 7.06
N GLN A 45 -28.80 -3.00 7.53
CA GLN A 45 -28.17 -2.00 6.69
C GLN A 45 -26.74 -1.73 7.17
N ALA A 46 -25.76 -2.26 6.44
CA ALA A 46 -24.35 -2.03 6.66
C ALA A 46 -23.98 -0.61 6.24
N GLY A 47 -23.42 0.14 7.19
CA GLY A 47 -23.00 1.53 7.02
C GLY A 47 -22.64 2.12 8.38
N PHE A 48 -21.68 1.50 9.07
CA PHE A 48 -21.13 2.11 10.28
C PHE A 48 -20.32 3.34 9.86
N PRO A 49 -20.62 4.54 10.39
CA PRO A 49 -19.77 5.70 10.14
C PRO A 49 -18.40 5.44 10.77
N ILE A 50 -17.36 5.50 9.94
CA ILE A 50 -15.98 5.53 10.41
C ILE A 50 -15.66 6.97 10.77
N ASP A 51 -15.10 7.18 11.96
CA ASP A 51 -14.75 8.51 12.47
C ASP A 51 -13.41 8.98 11.87
N SER A 52 -12.43 8.08 11.76
CA SER A 52 -11.15 8.37 11.14
C SER A 52 -10.43 7.14 10.59
N TYR A 53 -9.52 7.39 9.64
CA TYR A 53 -8.57 6.41 9.12
C TYR A 53 -7.16 6.95 9.37
N GLN A 54 -6.20 6.05 9.60
CA GLN A 54 -4.78 6.35 9.62
C GLN A 54 -4.02 5.19 8.99
N TRP A 55 -3.39 5.43 7.85
CA TRP A 55 -2.53 4.42 7.24
C TRP A 55 -1.17 4.35 7.93
N VAL A 56 -0.64 3.15 8.08
CA VAL A 56 0.59 2.87 8.83
C VAL A 56 1.51 1.91 8.08
N ASN A 57 2.82 2.13 8.21
CA ASN A 57 3.85 1.28 7.64
C ASN A 57 4.18 0.14 8.61
N CYS A 58 3.79 -1.09 8.27
CA CYS A 58 4.06 -2.27 9.08
C CYS A 58 5.56 -2.60 9.19
N ASP A 59 6.35 -2.29 8.16
CA ASP A 59 7.80 -2.52 8.14
C ASP A 59 8.55 -1.51 9.02
N SER A 60 7.87 -0.45 9.48
CA SER A 60 8.41 0.61 10.34
C SER A 60 7.68 0.72 11.67
N ILE A 61 7.36 -0.42 12.29
CA ILE A 61 6.69 -0.49 13.62
C ILE A 61 5.38 0.33 13.62
N TYR A 62 4.58 0.16 12.56
CA TYR A 62 3.33 0.89 12.36
C TYR A 62 3.49 2.43 12.40
N ALA A 63 4.62 2.96 11.91
CA ALA A 63 4.80 4.39 11.76
C ALA A 63 3.71 4.97 10.83
N PRO A 64 3.05 6.09 11.22
CA PRO A 64 1.99 6.66 10.42
C PRO A 64 2.53 7.25 9.12
N PHE A 65 1.82 7.00 8.02
CA PHE A 65 1.96 7.82 6.83
C PHE A 65 1.31 9.18 7.10
N ILE A 66 2.11 10.23 7.05
CA ILE A 66 1.69 11.58 7.40
C ILE A 66 0.58 12.02 6.44
N ASP A 67 -0.51 12.55 7.00
CA ASP A 67 -1.69 13.04 6.28
C ASP A 67 -2.51 12.00 5.48
N ASP A 68 -2.12 10.72 5.50
CA ASP A 68 -2.90 9.63 4.88
C ASP A 68 -4.04 9.18 5.80
N THR A 69 -5.10 9.98 5.84
CA THR A 69 -6.29 9.76 6.68
C THR A 69 -7.58 9.50 5.89
N MET A 70 -7.45 9.15 4.61
CA MET A 70 -8.58 8.83 3.74
C MET A 70 -8.92 7.32 3.80
N GLU A 71 -10.14 6.97 3.38
CA GLU A 71 -10.60 5.58 3.27
C GLU A 71 -9.73 4.74 2.29
N PHE A 72 -9.07 5.40 1.34
CA PHE A 72 -8.12 4.79 0.40
C PHE A 72 -6.76 5.48 0.48
N ILE A 73 -5.70 4.73 0.14
CA ILE A 73 -4.33 5.24 0.06
C ILE A 73 -3.82 5.17 -1.39
N MET A 74 -3.09 6.20 -1.82
CA MET A 74 -2.38 6.25 -3.10
C MET A 74 -0.90 6.43 -2.82
N SER A 75 -0.28 5.45 -2.17
CA SER A 75 1.12 5.53 -1.75
C SER A 75 2.05 4.95 -2.82
N ASP A 76 3.21 5.57 -2.96
CA ASP A 76 4.35 5.09 -3.75
C ASP A 76 5.26 4.14 -2.94
N TYR A 77 4.84 3.79 -1.72
CA TYR A 77 5.54 2.85 -0.87
C TYR A 77 5.32 1.41 -1.33
N GLY A 78 6.42 0.72 -1.65
CA GLY A 78 6.43 -0.71 -1.89
C GLY A 78 6.77 -1.47 -0.60
N GLY A 79 5.78 -2.13 0.00
CA GLY A 79 5.96 -2.88 1.24
C GLY A 79 4.67 -3.14 2.00
N ASN A 80 4.76 -3.48 3.28
CA ASN A 80 3.61 -3.87 4.09
C ASN A 80 2.90 -2.66 4.71
N VAL A 81 1.61 -2.52 4.45
CA VAL A 81 0.77 -1.44 4.98
C VAL A 81 -0.44 -1.99 5.72
N ALA A 82 -0.89 -1.27 6.73
CA ALA A 82 -2.15 -1.51 7.42
C ALA A 82 -2.90 -0.19 7.61
N VAL A 83 -4.20 -0.29 7.92
CA VAL A 83 -5.03 0.86 8.27
C VAL A 83 -5.51 0.70 9.71
N ILE A 84 -5.37 1.78 10.48
CA ILE A 84 -5.99 1.95 11.79
C ILE A 84 -7.29 2.71 11.56
N ILE A 85 -8.40 2.19 12.08
CA ILE A 85 -9.70 2.85 12.03
C ILE A 85 -10.17 3.19 13.43
N GLU A 86 -10.85 4.32 13.57
CA GLU A 86 -11.63 4.65 14.76
C GLU A 86 -13.11 4.70 14.39
N ALA A 87 -13.93 3.98 15.15
CA ALA A 87 -15.39 4.02 15.02
C ALA A 87 -16.03 3.90 16.40
N TYR A 88 -16.87 4.87 16.77
CA TYR A 88 -17.59 4.88 18.05
C TYR A 88 -16.68 4.77 19.28
N GLY A 89 -15.46 5.30 19.20
CA GLY A 89 -14.46 5.23 20.28
C GLY A 89 -13.74 3.88 20.41
N CYS A 90 -13.95 2.96 19.46
CA CYS A 90 -13.16 1.76 19.30
C CYS A 90 -12.08 1.98 18.24
N VAL A 91 -10.86 1.55 18.53
CA VAL A 91 -9.73 1.58 17.59
C VAL A 91 -9.38 0.16 17.19
N ASP A 92 -9.33 -0.10 15.88
CA ASP A 92 -8.94 -1.40 15.33
C ASP A 92 -7.88 -1.21 14.24
N THR A 93 -7.04 -2.23 14.04
CA THR A 93 -5.94 -2.22 13.07
C THR A 93 -6.07 -3.43 12.15
N SER A 94 -6.11 -3.17 10.84
CA SER A 94 -6.14 -4.24 9.84
C SER A 94 -4.87 -5.10 9.89
N TYR A 95 -4.91 -6.29 9.30
CA TYR A 95 -3.68 -7.01 9.00
C TYR A 95 -2.79 -6.20 8.05
N CYS A 96 -1.49 -6.49 8.11
CA CYS A 96 -0.52 -5.98 7.17
C CYS A 96 -0.71 -6.64 5.81
N HIS A 97 -0.96 -5.82 4.80
CA HIS A 97 -1.09 -6.23 3.41
C HIS A 97 0.13 -5.75 2.61
N ASP A 98 0.67 -6.63 1.78
CA ASP A 98 1.76 -6.30 0.86
C ASP A 98 1.24 -5.40 -0.26
N MET A 99 1.83 -4.23 -0.39
CA MET A 99 1.51 -3.24 -1.40
C MET A 99 2.66 -3.18 -2.42
N CYS A 100 2.37 -3.66 -3.63
CA CYS A 100 3.32 -3.64 -4.72
C CYS A 100 3.22 -2.34 -5.51
N THR A 101 4.30 -1.59 -5.58
CA THR A 101 4.43 -0.47 -6.51
C THR A 101 4.72 -0.99 -7.91
N VAL A 102 3.97 -0.52 -8.90
CA VAL A 102 4.28 -0.77 -10.31
C VAL A 102 5.00 0.44 -10.89
N GLY A 103 6.16 0.22 -11.51
CA GLY A 103 6.95 1.25 -12.15
C GLY A 103 7.54 0.74 -13.46
N ILE A 104 7.83 1.66 -14.39
CA ILE A 104 8.53 1.37 -15.64
C ILE A 104 9.94 1.96 -15.51
N ASN A 105 10.96 1.12 -15.68
CA ASN A 105 12.33 1.60 -15.78
C ASN A 105 12.52 2.27 -17.15
N GLU A 106 12.87 3.55 -17.17
CA GLU A 106 13.24 4.23 -18.41
C GLU A 106 14.61 3.71 -18.86
N PHE A 107 14.68 3.15 -20.07
CA PHE A 107 15.93 2.63 -20.61
C PHE A 107 16.70 3.75 -21.31
N SER A 108 17.74 4.28 -20.68
CA SER A 108 18.62 5.25 -21.31
C SER A 108 19.55 4.56 -22.32
N ILE A 109 19.30 4.77 -23.61
CA ILE A 109 20.21 4.32 -24.67
C ILE A 109 21.40 5.30 -24.74
N GLU A 110 22.54 4.94 -24.14
CA GLU A 110 23.80 5.68 -24.29
C GLU A 110 24.55 5.31 -25.59
N SER A 111 23.85 5.18 -26.71
CA SER A 111 24.52 4.96 -27.99
C SER A 111 25.09 6.28 -28.51
N LYS A 112 26.30 6.23 -29.07
CA LYS A 112 26.86 7.36 -29.80
C LYS A 112 25.99 7.61 -31.03
N LYS A 113 25.16 8.66 -30.97
CA LYS A 113 24.32 9.06 -32.10
C LYS A 113 25.16 9.80 -33.14
N GLU A 114 25.10 9.34 -34.37
CA GLU A 114 25.72 9.99 -35.52
C GLU A 114 24.72 10.94 -36.19
N ILE A 115 25.08 12.21 -36.31
CA ILE A 115 24.24 13.23 -36.95
C ILE A 115 24.34 13.05 -38.47
N ILE A 116 23.20 12.86 -39.13
CA ILE A 116 23.12 12.84 -40.60
C ILE A 116 22.80 14.23 -41.14
N LYS A 117 21.92 14.97 -40.46
CA LYS A 117 21.41 16.25 -40.97
C LYS A 117 21.00 17.18 -39.85
N ILE A 118 21.24 18.47 -40.05
CA ILE A 118 20.75 19.55 -39.18
C ILE A 118 19.82 20.42 -40.02
N ILE A 119 18.62 20.68 -39.49
CA ILE A 119 17.64 21.56 -40.14
C ILE A 119 17.17 22.65 -39.18
N ASP A 120 16.78 23.79 -39.74
CA ASP A 120 16.06 24.82 -38.99
C ASP A 120 14.57 24.45 -38.83
N LEU A 121 13.82 25.28 -38.10
CA LEU A 121 12.37 25.10 -37.95
C LEU A 121 11.57 25.22 -39.25
N SER A 122 12.18 25.75 -40.32
CA SER A 122 11.58 25.82 -41.67
C SER A 122 11.85 24.57 -42.51
N GLY A 123 12.63 23.62 -42.00
CA GLY A 123 12.97 22.37 -42.69
C GLY A 123 14.09 22.50 -43.71
N ARG A 124 14.82 23.62 -43.73
CA ARG A 124 15.99 23.80 -44.60
C ARG A 124 17.24 23.25 -43.92
N GLU A 125 18.11 22.62 -44.70
CA GLU A 125 19.42 22.19 -44.23
C GLU A 125 20.25 23.39 -43.81
N THR A 126 20.86 23.29 -42.63
CA THR A 126 21.64 24.37 -42.05
C THR A 126 22.81 23.83 -41.24
N GLU A 127 23.76 24.71 -40.94
CA GLU A 127 24.89 24.39 -40.08
C GLU A 127 24.56 24.66 -38.61
N GLU A 128 25.42 24.20 -37.73
CA GLU A 128 25.27 24.41 -36.30
C GLU A 128 25.43 25.89 -35.93
N LYS A 129 24.35 26.50 -35.43
CA LYS A 129 24.28 27.89 -35.01
C LYS A 129 23.86 28.01 -33.55
N SER A 130 24.52 28.91 -32.84
CA SER A 130 24.17 29.22 -31.46
C SER A 130 22.99 30.19 -31.39
N GLY A 131 22.13 30.04 -30.38
CA GLY A 131 20.98 30.91 -30.14
C GLY A 131 19.78 30.66 -31.04
N GLU A 132 19.86 29.69 -31.96
CA GLU A 132 18.75 29.24 -32.79
C GLU A 132 18.31 27.84 -32.37
N ILE A 133 17.02 27.54 -32.58
CA ILE A 133 16.50 26.18 -32.43
C ILE A 133 16.81 25.41 -33.69
N LEU A 134 17.52 24.30 -33.52
CA LEU A 134 17.87 23.37 -34.58
C LEU A 134 17.25 22.01 -34.31
N ILE A 135 16.98 21.25 -35.38
CA ILE A 135 16.52 19.87 -35.30
C ILE A 135 17.61 19.00 -35.88
N TYR A 136 18.18 18.14 -35.03
CA TYR A 136 19.22 17.19 -35.41
C TYR A 136 18.53 15.89 -35.80
N ILE A 137 18.85 15.37 -36.98
CA ILE A 137 18.37 14.10 -37.48
C ILE A 137 19.54 13.13 -37.45
N TYR A 138 19.39 12.05 -36.68
CA TYR A 138 20.43 11.05 -36.47
C TYR A 138 20.26 9.84 -37.39
N ALA A 139 21.33 9.05 -37.50
CA ALA A 139 21.36 7.85 -38.35
C ALA A 139 20.40 6.74 -37.92
N ASP A 140 20.06 6.69 -36.63
CA ASP A 140 19.03 5.80 -36.09
C ASP A 140 17.59 6.26 -36.40
N GLY A 141 17.44 7.39 -37.12
CA GLY A 141 16.16 8.00 -37.46
C GLY A 141 15.56 8.87 -36.35
N THR A 142 16.19 8.91 -35.16
CA THR A 142 15.75 9.79 -34.08
C THR A 142 15.99 11.25 -34.43
N ARG A 143 15.22 12.13 -33.78
CA ARG A 143 15.33 13.58 -33.97
C ARG A 143 15.36 14.27 -32.63
N GLU A 144 16.30 15.21 -32.46
CA GLU A 144 16.39 16.02 -31.24
C GLU A 144 16.30 17.50 -31.57
N LYS A 145 15.58 18.23 -30.73
CA LYS A 145 15.51 19.68 -30.78
C LYS A 145 16.62 20.24 -29.89
N VAL A 146 17.58 20.92 -30.50
CA VAL A 146 18.80 21.40 -29.83
C VAL A 146 18.86 22.92 -29.88
N ILE A 147 19.22 23.54 -28.77
CA ILE A 147 19.60 24.95 -28.69
C ILE A 147 20.99 24.98 -28.08
N LYS A 148 21.99 25.42 -28.85
CA LYS A 148 23.33 25.65 -28.30
C LYS A 148 23.44 27.08 -27.79
N THR A 149 23.62 27.24 -26.49
CA THR A 149 24.00 28.52 -25.88
C THR A 149 25.53 28.60 -25.88
N LYS A 150 26.09 29.72 -26.33
CA LYS A 150 27.53 30.00 -26.21
C LYS A 150 27.94 30.17 -24.75
#